data_AF-A0A1H3XUQ1-F1
#
_entry.id   AF-A0A1H3XUQ1-F1
#
_cell.length_a   1.000
_cell.length_b   1.000
_cell.length_c   1.000
_cell.angle_alpha   90.00
_cell.angle_beta   90.00
_cell.angle_gamma   90.00
#
_symmetry.space_group_name_H-M   'P 1'
#
loop_
_entity.id
_entity.type
_entity.pdbx_description
1 polymer ?
#
loop_
_entity_poly.entity_id
_entity_poly.type
_entity_poly.pdbx_seq_one_letter_code
_entity_poly.pdbx_strand_id
1 'polypeptide(L)'
;MCYFGHIVIYFCPYIVKYHINKHMKEIFSSTYRIGYLDGYSMGLNPHESSEGNTETAFSAGFKSGRLDYENMNGLICFGIPQRIVTEKVLEDFLIAGMLGFDVDADGYTANQMNIISKWYESGIEKYEPNQYANLSALLSENEIKMNQAM
;
A
#
# COMPACT_ATOMS: atom_id res chain seq x y z
N MET A 1 0.70 -12.63 61.41
CA MET A 1 0.00 -11.37 61.72
C MET A 1 0.58 -10.30 60.81
N CYS A 2 -0.12 -9.98 59.71
CA CYS A 2 0.29 -8.97 58.75
C CYS A 2 -0.71 -7.81 58.83
N TYR A 3 -0.21 -6.62 59.15
CA TYR A 3 -1.00 -5.39 59.22
C TYR A 3 -1.34 -4.93 57.79
N PHE A 4 -2.64 -4.89 57.46
CA PHE A 4 -3.16 -4.26 56.26
C PHE A 4 -3.34 -2.75 56.51
N GLY A 5 -2.49 -1.94 55.88
CA GLY A 5 -2.64 -0.49 55.84
C GLY A 5 -3.74 -0.08 54.85
N HIS A 6 -4.77 0.59 55.35
CA HIS A 6 -5.82 1.21 54.55
C HIS A 6 -5.26 2.30 53.64
N ILE A 7 -5.30 2.08 52.32
CA ILE A 7 -5.24 3.16 51.32
C ILE A 7 -6.67 3.35 50.82
N VAL A 8 -7.27 4.48 51.23
CA VAL A 8 -8.56 4.94 50.70
C VAL A 8 -8.28 5.52 49.31
N ILE A 9 -8.56 4.74 48.26
CA ILE A 9 -8.53 5.20 46.88
C ILE A 9 -9.83 5.96 46.62
N TYR A 10 -9.76 7.29 46.56
CA TYR A 10 -10.85 8.11 46.02
C TYR A 10 -10.93 7.84 44.51
N PHE A 11 -11.88 7.00 44.10
CA PHE A 11 -12.30 6.88 42.71
C PHE A 11 -12.92 8.22 42.27
N CYS A 12 -12.16 9.02 41.53
CA CYS A 12 -12.68 10.13 40.74
C CYS A 12 -13.07 9.58 39.35
N PRO A 13 -14.36 9.42 39.01
CA PRO A 13 -14.74 8.73 37.77
C PRO A 13 -14.78 9.64 36.54
N TYR A 14 -14.15 10.82 36.55
CA TYR A 14 -14.43 11.88 35.56
C TYR A 14 -13.24 12.45 34.78
N ILE A 15 -12.10 11.76 34.66
CA ILE A 15 -10.95 12.28 33.86
C ILE A 15 -10.28 11.19 33.00
N VAL A 16 -11.05 10.34 32.31
CA VAL A 16 -10.50 9.46 31.24
C VAL A 16 -11.44 9.36 30.04
N LYS A 17 -12.08 10.46 29.62
CA LYS A 17 -13.03 10.41 28.48
C LYS A 17 -12.92 11.50 27.41
N TYR A 18 -12.00 12.46 27.52
CA TYR A 18 -12.02 13.62 26.61
C TYR A 18 -10.81 13.82 25.68
N HIS A 19 -9.76 12.99 25.73
CA HIS A 19 -8.62 13.13 24.80
C HIS A 19 -8.68 12.23 23.56
N ILE A 20 -9.51 11.19 23.56
CA ILE A 20 -9.65 10.25 22.42
C ILE A 20 -10.68 10.75 21.38
N ASN A 21 -11.52 11.74 21.71
CA ASN A 21 -12.68 12.09 20.89
C ASN A 21 -12.45 13.19 19.84
N LYS A 22 -11.37 13.99 19.94
CA LYS A 22 -11.12 15.08 18.99
C LYS A 22 -10.50 14.56 17.67
N HIS A 23 -9.52 13.67 17.76
CA HIS A 23 -8.85 13.10 16.58
C HIS A 23 -9.71 12.08 15.81
N MET A 24 -10.58 11.31 16.47
CA MET A 24 -11.45 10.34 15.78
C MET A 24 -12.61 10.98 15.01
N LYS A 25 -13.06 12.19 15.38
CA LYS A 25 -14.14 12.88 14.68
C LYS A 25 -13.72 13.41 13.31
N GLU A 26 -12.43 13.68 13.12
CA GLU A 26 -11.90 14.20 11.85
C GLU A 26 -11.80 13.12 10.78
N ILE A 27 -11.56 11.84 11.15
CA ILE A 27 -11.42 10.73 10.19
C ILE A 27 -12.73 10.42 9.45
N PHE A 28 -13.89 10.74 10.06
CA PHE A 28 -15.22 10.60 9.44
C PHE A 28 -15.73 11.88 8.79
N SER A 29 -14.95 12.97 8.84
CA SER A 29 -15.28 14.21 8.15
C SER A 29 -15.04 14.04 6.65
N SER A 30 -16.05 14.35 5.83
CA SER A 30 -15.91 14.32 4.38
C SER A 30 -14.78 15.26 3.90
N THR A 31 -14.66 16.44 4.51
CA THR A 31 -13.61 17.42 4.18
C THR A 31 -12.21 16.89 4.50
N TYR A 32 -12.02 16.26 5.66
CA TYR A 32 -10.74 15.66 6.02
C TYR A 32 -10.38 14.52 5.07
N ARG A 33 -11.35 13.66 4.72
CA ARG A 33 -11.11 12.56 3.79
C ARG A 33 -10.71 13.05 2.41
N ILE A 34 -11.36 14.11 1.91
CA ILE A 34 -11.00 14.72 0.61
C ILE A 34 -9.57 15.26 0.68
N GLY A 35 -9.26 16.11 1.68
CA GLY A 35 -7.90 16.65 1.84
C GLY A 35 -6.84 15.56 1.99
N TYR A 36 -7.15 14.49 2.73
CA TYR A 36 -6.26 13.33 2.86
C TYR A 36 -6.02 12.62 1.52
N LEU A 37 -7.07 12.32 0.75
CA LEU A 37 -6.94 11.64 -0.53
C LEU A 37 -6.21 12.48 -1.58
N ASP A 38 -6.43 13.79 -1.57
CA ASP A 38 -5.72 14.74 -2.43
C ASP A 38 -4.22 14.74 -2.08
N GLY A 39 -3.91 14.85 -0.78
CA GLY A 39 -2.54 14.76 -0.29
C GLY A 39 -1.88 13.43 -0.64
N TYR A 40 -2.59 12.32 -0.42
CA TYR A 40 -2.11 10.96 -0.71
C TYR A 40 -1.76 10.78 -2.19
N SER A 41 -2.65 11.21 -3.08
CA SER A 41 -2.45 11.12 -4.53
C SER A 41 -1.23 11.93 -4.99
N MET A 42 -1.02 13.12 -4.41
CA MET A 42 0.19 13.91 -4.67
C MET A 42 1.45 13.25 -4.08
N GLY A 43 1.35 12.68 -2.89
CA GLY A 43 2.45 11.98 -2.22
C GLY A 43 2.96 10.76 -3.00
N LEU A 44 2.08 10.09 -3.77
CA LEU A 44 2.48 8.99 -4.65
C LEU A 44 3.32 9.44 -5.84
N ASN A 45 3.22 10.70 -6.26
CA ASN A 45 4.00 11.22 -7.37
C ASN A 45 5.37 11.73 -6.86
N PRO A 46 6.50 11.14 -7.28
CA PRO A 46 7.83 11.56 -6.81
C PRO A 46 8.28 12.92 -7.34
N HIS A 47 7.61 13.47 -8.35
CA HIS A 47 7.92 14.78 -8.91
C HIS A 47 7.15 15.92 -8.24
N GLU A 48 6.14 15.59 -7.41
CA GLU A 48 5.33 16.59 -6.72
C GLU A 48 5.90 16.92 -5.34
N SER A 49 5.80 18.21 -4.99
CA SER A 49 6.15 18.72 -3.67
C SER A 49 4.89 19.08 -2.89
N SER A 50 4.97 19.01 -1.56
CA SER A 50 3.89 19.47 -0.67
C SER A 50 3.93 20.98 -0.40
N GLU A 51 4.79 21.72 -1.09
CA GLU A 51 5.04 23.13 -0.80
C GLU A 51 3.75 23.94 -0.93
N GLY A 52 3.39 24.66 0.14
CA GLY A 52 2.27 25.59 0.16
C GLY A 52 0.95 25.06 0.73
N ASN A 53 0.79 23.75 0.96
CA ASN A 53 -0.42 23.23 1.62
C ASN A 53 -0.15 22.88 3.10
N THR A 54 -0.66 23.71 3.99
CA THR A 54 -0.54 23.53 5.45
C THR A 54 -1.72 22.79 6.07
N GLU A 55 -2.68 22.33 5.26
CA GLU A 55 -3.82 21.57 5.76
C GLU A 55 -3.34 20.26 6.40
N THR A 56 -3.84 19.98 7.60
CA THR A 56 -3.42 18.82 8.39
C THR A 56 -3.78 17.50 7.71
N ALA A 57 -4.97 17.42 7.12
CA ALA A 57 -5.45 16.25 6.39
C ALA A 57 -4.59 15.98 5.16
N PHE A 58 -4.35 17.01 4.35
CA PHE A 58 -3.46 16.93 3.19
C PHE A 58 -2.04 16.52 3.57
N SER A 59 -1.46 17.16 4.59
CA SER A 59 -0.11 16.85 5.04
C SER A 59 0.03 15.40 5.53
N ALA A 60 -1.00 14.87 6.20
CA ALA A 60 -1.03 13.47 6.62
C ALA A 60 -1.13 12.52 5.42
N GLY A 61 -2.02 12.82 4.48
CA GLY A 61 -2.17 12.08 3.23
C GLY A 61 -0.87 12.05 2.42
N PHE A 62 -0.26 13.21 2.20
CA PHE A 62 0.99 13.36 1.46
C PHE A 62 2.13 12.53 2.05
N LYS A 63 2.29 12.57 3.39
CA LYS A 63 3.30 11.75 4.07
C LYS A 63 3.04 10.26 3.90
N SER A 64 1.79 9.84 3.99
CA SER A 64 1.42 8.44 3.78
C SER A 64 1.69 8.00 2.34
N GLY A 65 1.26 8.78 1.34
CA GLY A 65 1.52 8.48 -0.07
C GLY A 65 3.01 8.46 -0.40
N ARG A 66 3.80 9.38 0.18
CA ARG A 66 5.25 9.41 0.00
C ARG A 66 5.91 8.16 0.58
N LEU A 67 5.50 7.76 1.78
CA LEU A 67 5.99 6.55 2.42
C LEU A 67 5.67 5.30 1.58
N ASP A 68 4.45 5.20 1.06
CA ASP A 68 4.05 4.07 0.21
C ASP A 68 4.85 4.03 -1.09
N TYR A 69 5.04 5.19 -1.74
CA TYR A 69 5.92 5.30 -2.90
C TYR A 69 7.33 4.80 -2.58
N GLU A 70 7.94 5.29 -1.49
CA GLU A 70 9.32 4.97 -1.13
C GLU A 70 9.49 3.51 -0.69
N ASN A 71 8.46 2.93 -0.07
CA ASN A 71 8.43 1.50 0.27
C ASN A 71 8.47 0.61 -0.98
N MET A 72 7.87 1.05 -2.09
CA MET A 72 7.83 0.30 -3.36
C MET A 72 9.01 0.61 -4.29
N ASN A 73 9.50 1.84 -4.28
CA ASN A 73 10.43 2.37 -5.29
C ASN A 73 11.82 2.72 -4.75
N GLY A 74 11.99 2.76 -3.43
CA GLY A 74 13.18 3.29 -2.77
C GLY A 74 13.07 4.78 -2.43
N LEU A 75 13.99 5.24 -1.57
CA LEU A 75 14.00 6.62 -1.07
C LEU A 75 14.32 7.61 -2.18
N ILE A 76 13.56 8.71 -2.26
CA ILE A 76 13.75 9.75 -3.30
C ILE A 76 15.10 10.44 -3.17
N CYS A 77 15.67 10.49 -1.96
CA CYS A 77 17.00 11.07 -1.74
C CYS A 77 18.12 10.35 -2.49
N PHE A 78 17.90 9.10 -2.93
CA PHE A 78 18.84 8.34 -3.78
C PHE A 78 18.53 8.45 -5.28
N GLY A 79 17.54 9.27 -5.65
CA GLY A 79 17.08 9.45 -7.02
C GLY A 79 15.77 8.73 -7.30
N ILE A 80 15.07 9.19 -8.34
CA ILE A 80 13.81 8.61 -8.81
C ILE A 80 14.14 7.52 -9.83
N PRO A 81 13.72 6.25 -9.62
CA PRO A 81 13.94 5.18 -10.59
C PRO A 81 13.31 5.46 -11.95
N GLN A 82 13.85 4.86 -13.01
CA GLN A 82 13.34 5.01 -14.37
C GLN A 82 11.91 4.44 -14.52
N ARG A 83 11.64 3.29 -13.90
CA ARG A 83 10.30 2.70 -13.83
C ARG A 83 9.75 2.86 -12.42
N ILE A 84 8.47 3.20 -12.30
CA ILE A 84 7.76 3.29 -11.03
C ILE A 84 6.92 2.03 -10.86
N VAL A 85 7.19 1.29 -9.79
CA VAL A 85 6.35 0.18 -9.33
C VAL A 85 5.11 0.75 -8.66
N THR A 86 3.97 0.25 -9.10
CA THR A 86 2.64 0.50 -8.52
C THR A 86 1.98 -0.85 -8.25
N GLU A 87 0.89 -0.87 -7.47
CA GLU A 87 0.13 -2.11 -7.23
C GLU A 87 -0.29 -2.79 -8.55
N LYS A 88 -0.70 -2.00 -9.55
CA LYS A 88 -1.03 -2.53 -10.88
C LYS A 88 0.15 -3.25 -11.53
N VAL A 89 1.36 -2.69 -11.42
CA VAL A 89 2.58 -3.35 -11.93
C VAL A 89 2.79 -4.68 -11.20
N LEU A 90 2.62 -4.70 -9.88
CA LEU A 90 2.74 -5.94 -9.10
C LEU A 90 1.71 -7.01 -9.52
N GLU A 91 0.47 -6.60 -9.81
CA GLU A 91 -0.58 -7.47 -10.34
C GLU A 91 -0.26 -8.00 -11.74
N ASP A 92 0.21 -7.13 -12.64
CA ASP A 92 0.61 -7.51 -14.01
C ASP A 92 1.76 -8.53 -13.98
N PHE A 93 2.77 -8.33 -13.11
CA PHE A 93 3.86 -9.27 -12.90
C PHE A 93 3.37 -10.61 -12.34
N LEU A 94 2.43 -10.58 -11.40
CA LEU A 94 1.83 -11.79 -10.84
C LEU A 94 1.12 -12.60 -11.93
N ILE A 95 0.25 -11.97 -12.72
CA ILE A 95 -0.49 -12.61 -13.81
C ILE A 95 0.47 -13.19 -14.85
N ALA A 96 1.49 -12.42 -15.25
CA ALA A 96 2.48 -12.89 -16.22
C ALA A 96 3.25 -14.11 -15.70
N GLY A 97 3.68 -14.09 -14.44
CA GLY A 97 4.34 -15.23 -13.81
C GLY A 97 3.43 -16.46 -13.69
N MET A 98 2.13 -16.28 -13.48
CA MET A 98 1.16 -17.38 -13.42
C MET A 98 0.86 -17.98 -14.79
N LEU A 99 0.93 -17.18 -15.85
CA LEU A 99 0.73 -17.61 -17.24
C LEU A 99 2.01 -18.13 -17.89
N GLY A 100 3.16 -18.02 -17.22
CA GLY A 100 4.47 -18.40 -17.76
C GLY A 100 4.96 -17.47 -18.86
N PHE A 101 4.56 -16.20 -18.84
CA PHE A 101 5.09 -15.19 -19.73
C PHE A 101 6.40 -14.62 -19.20
N ASP A 102 7.34 -14.36 -20.12
CA ASP A 102 8.53 -13.58 -19.80
C ASP A 102 8.11 -12.15 -19.46
N VAL A 103 8.62 -11.64 -18.34
CA VAL A 103 8.37 -10.27 -17.91
C VAL A 103 9.63 -9.46 -18.13
N ASP A 104 9.46 -8.33 -18.82
CA ASP A 104 10.53 -7.37 -19.03
C ASP A 104 10.91 -6.70 -17.70
N ALA A 105 12.04 -7.15 -17.15
CA ALA A 105 12.63 -6.60 -15.92
C ALA A 105 13.56 -5.40 -16.19
N ASP A 106 13.76 -4.99 -17.45
CA ASP A 106 14.70 -3.92 -17.76
C ASP A 106 14.23 -2.57 -17.22
N GLY A 107 15.14 -1.86 -16.56
CA GLY A 107 14.89 -0.54 -15.97
C GLY A 107 14.27 -0.56 -14.58
N TYR A 108 14.02 -1.74 -14.00
CA TYR A 108 13.74 -1.88 -12.57
C TYR A 108 15.04 -1.96 -11.76
N THR A 109 15.04 -1.33 -10.59
CA THR A 109 16.15 -1.42 -9.64
C THR A 109 16.13 -2.74 -8.89
N ALA A 110 17.28 -3.13 -8.32
CA ALA A 110 17.37 -4.34 -7.49
C ALA A 110 16.39 -4.33 -6.29
N ASN A 111 16.11 -3.15 -5.72
CA ASN A 111 15.15 -3.01 -4.65
C ASN A 111 13.72 -3.31 -5.14
N GLN A 112 13.33 -2.73 -6.27
CA GLN A 112 12.02 -2.98 -6.90
C GLN A 112 11.84 -4.45 -7.25
N MET A 113 12.86 -5.10 -7.80
CA MET A 113 12.81 -6.54 -8.10
C MET A 113 12.64 -7.40 -6.85
N ASN A 114 13.29 -7.04 -5.74
CA ASN A 114 13.09 -7.73 -4.46
C ASN A 114 11.65 -7.56 -3.93
N ILE A 115 11.07 -6.37 -4.09
CA ILE A 115 9.68 -6.10 -3.70
C ILE A 115 8.70 -6.91 -4.56
N ILE A 116 8.92 -6.95 -5.87
CA ILE A 116 8.14 -7.78 -6.81
C ILE A 116 8.24 -9.27 -6.43
N SER A 117 9.43 -9.78 -6.13
CA SER A 117 9.63 -11.18 -5.72
C SER A 117 8.85 -11.52 -4.46
N LYS A 118 8.96 -10.67 -3.42
CA LYS A 118 8.23 -10.85 -2.16
C LYS A 118 6.71 -10.78 -2.37
N TRP A 119 6.26 -9.87 -3.22
CA TRP A 119 4.85 -9.75 -3.56
C TRP A 119 4.34 -11.02 -4.25
N TYR A 120 5.10 -11.53 -5.23
CA TYR A 120 4.79 -12.76 -5.95
C TYR A 120 4.71 -13.98 -5.01
N GLU A 121 5.70 -14.15 -4.11
CA GLU A 121 5.69 -15.21 -3.09
C GLU A 121 4.45 -15.13 -2.19
N SER A 122 4.08 -13.92 -1.74
CA SER A 122 2.87 -13.71 -0.93
C SER A 122 1.56 -13.90 -1.70
N GLY A 123 1.62 -13.72 -3.03
CA GLY A 123 0.50 -13.88 -3.94
C GLY A 123 0.20 -15.35 -4.17
N ILE A 124 1.21 -16.16 -4.49
CA ILE A 124 1.06 -17.59 -4.78
C ILE A 124 0.38 -18.36 -3.64
N GLU A 125 0.64 -18.00 -2.37
CA GLU A 125 -0.03 -18.64 -1.22
C GLU A 125 -1.56 -18.47 -1.24
N LYS A 126 -2.08 -17.47 -1.96
CA LYS A 126 -3.52 -17.19 -2.07
C LYS A 126 -4.19 -17.81 -3.30
N TYR A 127 -3.44 -18.37 -4.25
CA TYR A 127 -3.99 -18.88 -5.52
C TYR A 127 -3.94 -20.40 -5.59
N GLU A 128 -5.10 -21.03 -5.73
CA GLU A 128 -5.16 -22.47 -5.99
C GLU A 128 -4.75 -22.80 -7.44
N PRO A 129 -3.80 -23.72 -7.67
CA PRO A 129 -3.36 -24.14 -9.00
C PRO A 129 -4.51 -24.57 -9.93
N ASN A 130 -5.59 -25.09 -9.36
CA ASN A 130 -6.74 -25.62 -10.09
C ASN A 130 -7.60 -24.54 -10.77
N GLN A 131 -7.47 -23.27 -10.39
CA GLN A 131 -8.22 -22.18 -11.04
C GLN A 131 -7.68 -21.85 -12.44
N TYR A 132 -6.42 -22.15 -12.73
CA TYR A 132 -5.76 -21.83 -14.00
C TYR A 132 -6.00 -22.85 -15.12
N ALA A 133 -6.40 -24.07 -14.78
CA ALA A 133 -6.90 -25.04 -15.76
C ALA A 133 -8.11 -24.48 -16.54
N ASN A 134 -8.82 -23.50 -15.97
CA ASN A 134 -9.98 -22.86 -16.59
C ASN A 134 -9.61 -21.72 -17.55
N LEU A 135 -8.52 -20.99 -17.33
CA LEU A 135 -8.20 -19.80 -18.13
C LEU A 135 -7.69 -20.17 -19.52
N SER A 136 -6.82 -21.20 -19.63
CA SER A 136 -6.38 -21.72 -20.92
C SER A 136 -7.54 -22.35 -21.72
N ALA A 137 -8.47 -23.01 -21.03
CA ALA A 137 -9.70 -23.53 -21.61
C ALA A 137 -10.61 -22.41 -22.12
N LEU A 138 -10.84 -21.36 -21.34
CA LEU A 138 -11.62 -20.17 -21.71
C LEU A 138 -11.02 -19.41 -22.90
N LEU A 139 -9.70 -19.21 -22.92
CA LEU A 139 -9.01 -18.53 -24.01
C LEU A 139 -9.09 -19.36 -25.32
N SER A 140 -9.02 -20.68 -25.20
CA SER A 140 -9.19 -21.61 -26.32
C SER A 140 -10.63 -21.64 -26.84
N GLU A 141 -11.63 -21.60 -25.95
CA GLU A 141 -13.05 -21.50 -26.30
C GLU A 141 -13.39 -20.19 -27.05
N ASN A 142 -12.64 -19.12 -26.79
CA ASN A 142 -12.81 -17.81 -27.45
C ASN A 142 -11.91 -17.62 -28.68
N GLU A 143 -11.23 -18.66 -29.16
CA GLU A 143 -10.29 -18.63 -30.30
C GLU A 143 -9.12 -17.61 -30.14
N ILE A 144 -8.82 -17.20 -28.91
CA ILE A 144 -7.71 -16.28 -28.61
C ILE A 144 -6.41 -17.08 -28.60
N LYS A 145 -5.67 -17.02 -29.71
CA LYS A 145 -4.36 -17.67 -29.83
C LYS A 145 -3.32 -16.88 -29.05
N MET A 146 -2.69 -17.51 -28.07
CA MET A 146 -1.49 -16.95 -27.46
C MET A 146 -0.32 -17.11 -28.43
N ASN A 147 0.22 -16.01 -28.93
CA ASN A 147 1.47 -16.03 -29.67
C ASN A 147 2.60 -16.25 -28.65
N GLN A 148 3.10 -17.49 -28.57
CA GLN A 148 4.36 -17.76 -27.89
C GLN A 148 5.48 -17.15 -28.73
N ALA A 149 6.18 -16.15 -28.19
CA ALA A 149 7.44 -15.72 -28.76
C ALA A 149 8.46 -16.83 -28.48
N MET A 150 8.97 -17.45 -29.56
CA MET A 150 10.13 -18.35 -29.53
C MET A 150 11.44 -17.55 -29.48
#